data_AF-Q0FZ23-F1
#
_entry.id   AF-Q0FZ23-F1
#
_cell.length_a   1.000
_cell.length_b   1.000
_cell.length_c   1.000
_cell.angle_alpha   90.00
_cell.angle_beta   90.00
_cell.angle_gamma   90.00
#
_symmetry.space_group_name_H-M   'P 1'
#
loop_
_entity.id
_entity.type
_entity.pdbx_description
1 polymer ?
#
loop_
_entity_poly.entity_id
_entity_poly.type
_entity_poly.pdbx_seq_one_letter_code
_entity_poly.pdbx_strand_id
1 'polypeptide(L)'
;MPTAYKRVKTAAKLLPFDLARPAIRFCALQRPSGALVYQPADGSNLSVEQFDRLKAELESGYSGAGTAGRPMLLEGGLDWKAMALTPKDMDFMEARHGAARDIALAFGVPPMLLGIPGDLTYANYAEANRAFYRLTVLPLIQRMTGAIGAWLGGHLGDAEVKLGIDLDAVEGLSAEREALWARVSAADFLGRDEKRQAVGYGRDD
;
A
#
# COMPACT_ATOMS: atom_id res chain seq x y z
N MET A 1 -9.38 -25.40 10.06
CA MET A 1 -9.61 -23.93 10.07
C MET A 1 -8.95 -23.08 11.19
N PRO A 2 -8.17 -23.57 12.18
CA PRO A 2 -7.64 -22.68 13.24
C PRO A 2 -6.25 -22.06 12.94
N THR A 3 -5.55 -22.47 11.88
CA THR A 3 -4.14 -22.11 11.63
C THR A 3 -3.94 -20.77 10.92
N ALA A 4 -4.87 -20.34 10.06
CA ALA A 4 -4.75 -19.04 9.36
C ALA A 4 -5.08 -17.87 10.30
N TYR A 5 -6.10 -18.02 11.16
CA TYR A 5 -6.48 -17.01 12.16
C TYR A 5 -5.36 -16.77 13.18
N LYS A 6 -4.61 -17.82 13.54
CA LYS A 6 -3.45 -17.71 14.43
C LYS A 6 -2.32 -16.86 13.81
N ARG A 7 -2.07 -16.91 12.50
CA ARG A 7 -1.00 -16.12 11.87
C ARG A 7 -1.29 -14.62 11.88
N VAL A 8 -2.53 -14.22 11.58
CA VAL A 8 -2.95 -12.80 11.64
C VAL A 8 -2.90 -12.28 13.08
N LYS A 9 -3.35 -13.09 14.04
CA LYS A 9 -3.35 -12.70 15.47
C LYS A 9 -1.94 -12.66 16.08
N THR A 10 -1.02 -13.53 15.64
CA THR A 10 0.39 -13.50 16.07
C THR A 10 1.15 -12.35 15.43
N ALA A 11 0.88 -12.01 14.15
CA ALA A 11 1.46 -10.82 13.52
C ALA A 11 1.00 -9.52 14.19
N ALA A 12 -0.30 -9.41 14.55
CA ALA A 12 -0.82 -8.27 15.28
C ALA A 12 -0.28 -8.13 16.72
N LYS A 13 0.20 -9.23 17.33
CA LYS A 13 0.72 -9.26 18.71
C LYS A 13 2.23 -9.03 18.79
N LEU A 14 2.94 -9.12 17.66
CA LEU A 14 4.40 -8.91 17.56
C LEU A 14 4.77 -7.52 17.03
N LEU A 15 3.80 -6.67 16.68
CA LEU A 15 4.05 -5.27 16.33
C LEU A 15 4.08 -4.41 17.60
N PRO A 16 5.23 -3.86 18.03
CA PRO A 16 5.33 -2.95 19.18
C PRO A 16 4.85 -1.53 18.84
N PHE A 17 3.87 -1.38 17.95
CA PHE A 17 3.46 -0.09 17.40
C PHE A 17 2.04 0.26 17.87
N ASP A 18 1.98 0.85 19.06
CA ASP A 18 0.80 1.57 19.54
C ASP A 18 0.64 2.86 18.70
N LEU A 19 0.04 2.72 17.50
CA LEU A 19 -0.18 3.81 16.54
C LEU A 19 -1.11 4.92 17.09
N ALA A 20 -1.77 4.72 18.23
CA ALA A 20 -2.75 5.67 18.76
C ALA A 20 -2.12 6.76 19.66
N ARG A 21 -0.90 6.55 20.18
CA ARG A 21 -0.26 7.48 21.13
C ARG A 21 0.81 8.45 20.60
N PRO A 22 1.48 8.28 19.44
CA PRO A 22 2.53 9.22 19.02
C PRO A 22 1.99 10.50 18.36
N ALA A 23 0.74 10.51 17.86
CA ALA A 23 0.20 11.66 17.13
C ALA A 23 0.06 12.92 18.01
N ILE A 24 -0.33 12.76 19.28
CA ILE A 24 -0.57 13.91 20.18
C ILE A 24 0.76 14.47 20.73
N ARG A 25 1.83 13.66 20.79
CA ARG A 25 3.15 14.11 21.27
C ARG A 25 4.02 14.74 20.17
N PHE A 26 3.54 14.79 18.93
CA PHE A 26 4.23 15.39 17.79
C PHE A 26 4.06 16.93 17.72
N CYS A 27 3.08 17.49 18.44
CA CYS A 27 2.74 18.93 18.44
C CYS A 27 3.59 19.82 19.37
N ALA A 28 4.58 19.28 20.08
CA ALA A 28 5.38 20.05 21.06
C ALA A 28 6.84 20.28 20.67
N LEU A 29 7.15 20.29 19.37
CA LEU A 29 8.36 20.99 18.89
C LEU A 29 7.91 22.38 18.49
N GLN A 30 8.46 23.43 19.10
CA GLN A 30 8.32 24.80 18.62
C GLN A 30 8.81 24.83 17.17
N ARG A 31 7.87 24.79 16.22
CA ARG A 31 8.14 24.82 14.78
C ARG A 31 7.90 26.25 14.32
N PRO A 32 8.94 27.06 14.11
CA PRO A 32 8.75 28.28 13.35
C PRO A 32 8.30 27.87 11.93
N SER A 33 7.11 28.29 11.52
CA SER A 33 6.54 27.98 10.20
C SER A 33 7.31 28.65 9.04
N GLY A 34 8.26 29.52 9.37
CA GLY A 34 9.25 30.13 8.50
C GLY A 34 10.23 30.94 9.33
N ALA A 35 11.34 31.33 8.73
CA ALA A 35 12.30 32.25 9.32
C ALA A 35 12.29 33.55 8.51
N LEU A 36 12.16 34.66 9.20
CA LEU A 36 12.24 35.98 8.62
C LEU A 36 13.72 36.39 8.60
N VAL A 37 14.32 36.40 7.41
CA VAL A 37 15.73 36.74 7.25
C VAL A 37 15.82 38.21 6.85
N TYR A 38 16.47 39.02 7.69
CA TYR A 38 16.75 40.42 7.40
C TYR A 38 18.17 40.57 6.88
N GLN A 39 18.32 41.07 5.65
CA GLN A 39 19.62 41.42 5.06
C GLN A 39 19.62 42.91 4.67
N PRO A 40 20.06 43.81 5.56
CA PRO A 40 20.22 45.23 5.22
C PRO A 40 21.47 45.44 4.36
N ALA A 41 21.42 46.40 3.43
CA ALA A 41 22.57 46.81 2.62
C ALA A 41 23.69 47.50 3.45
N ASP A 42 23.34 48.07 4.61
CA ASP A 42 24.25 48.86 5.46
C ASP A 42 24.56 48.23 6.83
N GLY A 43 24.19 46.96 7.06
CA GLY A 43 24.55 46.23 8.30
C GLY A 43 23.92 46.76 9.60
N SER A 44 22.96 47.68 9.52
CA SER A 44 22.24 48.23 10.68
C SER A 44 21.13 47.30 11.17
N ASN A 45 21.10 47.04 12.48
CA ASN A 45 20.05 46.24 13.11
C ASN A 45 18.73 47.03 13.16
N LEU A 46 17.59 46.32 13.08
CA LEU A 46 16.28 46.89 13.34
C LEU A 46 16.23 47.51 14.75
N SER A 47 15.66 48.71 14.86
CA SER A 47 15.39 49.30 16.18
C SER A 47 14.35 48.45 16.93
N VAL A 48 14.40 48.48 18.27
CA VAL A 48 13.49 47.69 19.12
C VAL A 48 12.02 48.02 18.82
N GLU A 49 11.72 49.29 18.55
CA GLU A 49 10.36 49.75 18.19
C GLU A 49 9.87 49.18 16.84
N GLN A 50 10.76 49.08 15.85
CA GLN A 50 10.43 48.48 14.55
C GLN A 50 10.22 46.96 14.66
N PHE A 51 11.04 46.30 15.49
CA PHE A 51 10.90 44.87 15.77
C PHE A 51 9.58 44.54 16.46
N ASP A 52 9.19 45.33 17.47
CA ASP A 52 7.94 45.12 18.21
C ASP A 52 6.70 45.37 17.35
N ARG A 53 6.75 46.37 16.44
CA ARG A 53 5.68 46.58 15.45
C ARG A 53 5.54 45.38 14.50
N LEU A 54 6.65 44.93 13.91
CA LEU A 54 6.67 43.77 13.01
C LEU A 54 6.17 42.51 13.69
N LYS A 55 6.55 42.29 14.96
CA LYS A 55 6.07 41.17 15.76
C LYS A 55 4.56 41.24 16.01
N ALA A 56 4.03 42.41 16.36
CA ALA A 56 2.60 42.61 16.57
C ALA A 56 1.78 42.40 15.28
N GLU A 57 2.29 42.86 14.14
CA GLU A 57 1.68 42.62 12.82
C GLU A 57 1.72 41.12 12.43
N LEU A 58 2.80 40.42 12.78
CA LEU A 58 2.95 39.00 12.47
C LEU A 58 2.05 38.12 13.35
N GLU A 59 1.94 38.42 14.65
CA GLU A 59 1.04 37.72 15.56
C GLU A 59 -0.44 37.94 15.21
N SER A 60 -0.82 39.18 14.88
CA SER A 60 -2.20 39.52 14.50
C SER A 60 -2.58 39.06 13.09
N GLY A 61 -1.63 39.07 12.16
CA GLY A 61 -1.88 38.82 10.74
C GLY A 61 -1.71 37.37 10.30
N TYR A 62 -0.98 36.54 11.03
CA TYR A 62 -0.52 35.23 10.51
C TYR A 62 -0.56 34.08 11.53
N SER A 63 -1.04 34.31 12.77
CA SER A 63 -1.30 33.21 13.70
C SER A 63 -2.70 32.60 13.47
N GLY A 64 -2.75 31.30 13.17
CA GLY A 64 -4.00 30.53 13.07
C GLY A 64 -4.29 29.89 11.71
N ALA A 65 -5.03 28.78 11.73
CA ALA A 65 -5.33 27.95 10.56
C ALA A 65 -6.20 28.66 9.49
N GLY A 66 -6.92 29.73 9.86
CA GLY A 66 -7.77 30.50 8.95
C GLY A 66 -7.05 31.55 8.11
N THR A 67 -5.76 31.78 8.35
CA THR A 67 -5.00 32.89 7.76
C THR A 67 -3.88 32.43 6.82
N ALA A 68 -3.89 31.13 6.47
CA ALA A 68 -2.97 30.54 5.52
C ALA A 68 -3.19 31.12 4.11
N GLY A 69 -2.13 31.62 3.48
CA GLY A 69 -2.13 32.06 2.08
C GLY A 69 -2.36 33.55 1.84
N ARG A 70 -2.37 34.40 2.87
CA ARG A 70 -2.37 35.87 2.66
C ARG A 70 -0.98 36.32 2.16
N PRO A 71 -0.88 37.07 1.05
CA PRO A 71 0.39 37.59 0.58
C PRO A 71 0.94 38.62 1.58
N MET A 72 2.18 38.41 2.01
CA MET A 72 2.90 39.26 2.96
C MET A 72 3.70 40.30 2.19
N LEU A 73 3.46 41.59 2.46
CA LEU A 73 4.29 42.67 1.95
C LEU A 73 5.49 42.84 2.88
N LEU A 74 6.67 42.60 2.35
CA LEU A 74 7.94 42.71 3.08
C LEU A 74 8.69 43.92 2.55
N GLU A 75 8.79 44.98 3.36
CA GLU A 75 9.55 46.18 3.02
C GLU A 75 11.02 46.03 3.44
N GLY A 76 11.96 46.63 2.71
CA GLY A 76 13.33 46.82 3.20
C GLY A 76 14.26 45.58 3.22
N GLY A 77 14.13 44.64 2.28
CA GLY A 77 15.07 43.50 2.16
C GLY A 77 14.80 42.34 3.14
N LEU A 78 13.59 42.30 3.70
CA LEU A 78 13.09 41.15 4.47
C LEU A 78 12.65 40.05 3.48
N ASP A 79 13.20 38.83 3.64
CA ASP A 79 12.84 37.65 2.85
C ASP A 79 12.17 36.59 3.73
N TRP A 80 11.01 36.09 3.29
CA TRP A 80 10.30 35.01 3.95
C TRP A 80 10.63 33.68 3.27
N LYS A 81 11.45 32.86 3.95
CA LYS A 81 11.72 31.49 3.49
C LYS A 81 10.77 30.52 4.15
N ALA A 82 9.77 30.07 3.39
CA ALA A 82 8.96 28.93 3.77
C ALA A 82 9.87 27.71 3.89
N MET A 83 9.91 27.08 5.06
CA MET A 83 10.59 25.80 5.23
C MET A 83 9.79 24.75 4.44
N ALA A 84 10.28 24.33 3.28
CA ALA A 84 9.80 23.14 2.58
C ALA A 84 9.92 21.91 3.51
N LEU A 85 9.17 20.84 3.20
CA LEU A 85 9.12 19.57 3.95
C LEU A 85 10.38 19.32 4.76
N THR A 86 10.25 19.30 6.09
CA THR A 86 11.42 19.16 6.94
C THR A 86 12.00 17.75 6.76
N PRO A 87 13.33 17.54 6.85
CA PRO A 87 13.95 16.21 6.74
C PRO A 87 13.28 15.15 7.63
N LYS A 88 12.73 15.57 8.79
CA LYS A 88 11.99 14.71 9.71
C LYS A 88 10.64 14.22 9.17
N ASP A 89 9.95 15.04 8.38
CA ASP A 89 8.69 14.64 7.73
C ASP A 89 8.95 13.66 6.58
N MET A 90 10.10 13.79 5.90
CA MET A 90 10.56 12.82 4.91
C MET A 90 10.87 11.46 5.55
N ASP A 91 11.60 11.44 6.68
CA ASP A 91 11.89 10.22 7.43
C ASP A 91 10.62 9.49 7.87
N PHE A 92 9.58 10.23 8.28
CA PHE A 92 8.29 9.64 8.69
C PHE A 92 7.56 9.01 7.50
N MET A 93 7.57 9.66 6.34
CA MET A 93 6.96 9.12 5.13
C MET A 93 7.68 7.86 4.64
N GLU A 94 9.02 7.86 4.67
CA GLU A 94 9.81 6.67 4.34
C GLU A 94 9.54 5.51 5.31
N ALA A 95 9.51 5.78 6.62
CA ALA A 95 9.18 4.77 7.63
C ALA A 95 7.77 4.19 7.43
N ARG A 96 6.79 5.04 7.07
CA ARG A 96 5.42 4.61 6.77
C ARG A 96 5.37 3.72 5.52
N HIS A 97 6.11 4.08 4.47
CA HIS A 97 6.20 3.26 3.27
C HIS A 97 6.91 1.93 3.54
N GLY A 98 7.96 1.93 4.37
CA GLY A 98 8.63 0.70 4.84
C GLY A 98 7.65 -0.24 5.56
N ALA A 99 6.93 0.28 6.56
CA ALA A 99 5.93 -0.49 7.29
C ALA A 99 4.81 -1.04 6.38
N ALA A 100 4.37 -0.26 5.39
CA ALA A 100 3.39 -0.72 4.41
C ALA A 100 3.92 -1.90 3.56
N ARG A 101 5.21 -1.89 3.19
CA ARG A 101 5.84 -3.03 2.46
C ARG A 101 5.96 -4.27 3.33
N ASP A 102 6.30 -4.13 4.61
CA ASP A 102 6.39 -5.26 5.54
C ASP A 102 5.03 -5.94 5.73
N ILE A 103 3.96 -5.14 5.85
CA ILE A 103 2.58 -5.65 5.92
C ILE A 103 2.22 -6.37 4.62
N ALA A 104 2.53 -5.78 3.47
CA ALA A 104 2.26 -6.38 2.16
C ALA A 104 2.94 -7.76 2.02
N LEU A 105 4.20 -7.86 2.45
CA LEU A 105 4.97 -9.10 2.44
C LEU A 105 4.35 -10.16 3.37
N ALA A 106 3.87 -9.77 4.54
CA ALA A 106 3.20 -10.70 5.47
C ALA A 106 1.93 -11.33 4.87
N PHE A 107 1.22 -10.60 4.02
CA PHE A 107 0.05 -11.11 3.28
C PHE A 107 0.39 -11.76 1.94
N GLY A 108 1.65 -11.66 1.47
CA GLY A 108 2.05 -12.14 0.15
C GLY A 108 1.48 -11.31 -1.00
N VAL A 109 1.19 -10.02 -0.76
CA VAL A 109 0.73 -9.08 -1.80
C VAL A 109 1.94 -8.29 -2.30
N PRO A 110 2.22 -8.27 -3.62
CA PRO A 110 3.28 -7.43 -4.16
C PRO A 110 3.01 -5.94 -3.89
N PRO A 111 3.98 -5.17 -3.38
CA PRO A 111 3.80 -3.76 -3.03
C PRO A 111 3.47 -2.88 -4.24
N MET A 112 3.83 -3.35 -5.44
CA MET A 112 3.50 -2.71 -6.71
C MET A 112 1.99 -2.62 -6.95
N LEU A 113 1.21 -3.60 -6.49
CA LEU A 113 -0.26 -3.60 -6.61
C LEU A 113 -0.93 -2.66 -5.59
N LEU A 114 -0.20 -2.28 -4.54
CA LEU A 114 -0.67 -1.40 -3.48
C LEU A 114 -0.38 0.08 -3.75
N GLY A 115 0.24 0.40 -4.89
CA GLY A 115 0.60 1.78 -5.25
C GLY A 115 1.67 2.39 -4.35
N ILE A 116 2.45 1.56 -3.64
CA ILE A 116 3.59 2.05 -2.84
C ILE A 116 4.67 2.50 -3.83
N PRO A 117 5.20 3.73 -3.69
CA PRO A 117 6.19 4.26 -4.63
C PRO A 117 7.42 3.34 -4.74
N GLY A 118 7.80 3.08 -5.99
CA GLY A 118 8.90 2.23 -6.44
C GLY A 118 8.95 2.19 -7.98
N ASP A 119 9.95 1.52 -8.55
CA ASP A 119 10.12 1.44 -10.01
C ASP A 119 9.06 0.51 -10.63
N LEU A 120 8.00 1.12 -11.18
CA LEU A 120 6.88 0.42 -11.81
C LEU A 120 7.01 0.48 -13.33
N THR A 121 7.37 -0.65 -13.95
CA THR A 121 7.20 -0.85 -15.40
C THR A 121 5.99 -1.76 -15.67
N TYR A 122 5.36 -1.62 -16.85
CA TYR A 122 4.20 -2.43 -17.23
C TYR A 122 4.50 -3.94 -17.27
N ALA A 123 5.71 -4.31 -17.71
CA ALA A 123 6.15 -5.72 -17.72
C ALA A 123 6.20 -6.29 -16.30
N ASN A 124 6.80 -5.54 -15.36
CA ASN A 124 6.89 -5.95 -13.97
C ASN A 124 5.50 -6.06 -13.31
N TYR A 125 4.54 -5.21 -13.71
CA TYR A 125 3.16 -5.25 -13.20
C TYR A 125 2.40 -6.52 -13.61
N ALA A 126 2.52 -6.93 -14.88
CA ALA A 126 1.88 -8.15 -15.37
C ALA A 126 2.43 -9.41 -14.67
N GLU A 127 3.75 -9.48 -14.49
CA GLU A 127 4.39 -10.57 -13.75
C GLU A 127 4.03 -10.57 -12.27
N ALA A 128 3.99 -9.41 -11.62
CA ALA A 128 3.59 -9.29 -10.22
C ALA A 128 2.14 -9.77 -9.99
N ASN A 129 1.22 -9.44 -10.90
CA ASN A 129 -0.16 -9.96 -10.84
C ASN A 129 -0.19 -11.49 -10.95
N ARG A 130 0.53 -12.09 -11.90
CA ARG A 130 0.62 -13.55 -12.03
C ARG A 130 1.17 -14.20 -10.76
N ALA A 131 2.26 -13.67 -10.23
CA ALA A 131 2.88 -14.15 -9.00
C ALA A 131 1.91 -14.07 -7.81
N PHE A 132 1.14 -12.98 -7.71
CA PHE A 132 0.13 -12.81 -6.66
C PHE A 132 -0.97 -13.87 -6.72
N TYR A 133 -1.54 -14.12 -7.91
CA TYR A 133 -2.55 -15.15 -8.08
C TYR A 133 -2.01 -16.54 -7.72
N ARG A 134 -0.81 -16.87 -8.19
CA ARG A 134 -0.19 -18.18 -8.01
C ARG A 134 0.22 -18.47 -6.56
N LEU A 135 0.85 -17.52 -5.89
CA LEU A 135 1.43 -17.73 -4.56
C LEU A 135 0.41 -17.53 -3.43
N THR A 136 -0.59 -16.69 -3.64
CA THR A 136 -1.44 -16.21 -2.54
C THR A 136 -2.91 -16.54 -2.77
N VAL A 137 -3.48 -16.12 -3.89
CA VAL A 137 -4.93 -16.24 -4.15
C VAL A 137 -5.36 -17.69 -4.37
N LEU A 138 -4.73 -18.39 -5.33
CA LEU A 138 -5.12 -19.75 -5.68
C LEU A 138 -4.97 -20.73 -4.50
N PRO A 139 -3.86 -20.76 -3.75
CA PRO A 139 -3.76 -21.65 -2.60
C PRO A 139 -4.79 -21.35 -1.50
N LEU A 140 -5.17 -20.07 -1.33
CA LEU A 140 -6.19 -19.69 -0.36
C LEU A 140 -7.57 -20.19 -0.79
N ILE A 141 -7.96 -19.97 -2.05
CA ILE A 141 -9.25 -20.43 -2.57
C ILE A 141 -9.29 -21.96 -2.57
N GLN A 142 -8.23 -22.65 -2.98
CA GLN A 142 -8.16 -24.13 -2.95
C GLN A 142 -8.37 -24.68 -1.53
N ARG A 143 -7.83 -24.02 -0.50
CA ARG A 143 -8.09 -24.40 0.90
C ARG A 143 -9.53 -24.17 1.31
N MET A 144 -10.16 -23.11 0.81
CA MET A 144 -11.57 -22.80 1.08
C MET A 144 -12.49 -23.78 0.36
N THR A 145 -12.30 -24.00 -0.95
CA THR A 145 -13.10 -24.93 -1.75
C THR A 145 -12.94 -26.36 -1.26
N GLY A 146 -11.73 -26.78 -0.85
CA GLY A 146 -11.51 -28.09 -0.23
C GLY A 146 -12.26 -28.25 1.09
N ALA A 147 -12.26 -27.21 1.95
CA ALA A 147 -13.00 -27.25 3.22
C ALA A 147 -14.51 -27.26 3.02
N ILE A 148 -15.01 -26.45 2.08
CA ILE A 148 -16.44 -26.40 1.73
C ILE A 148 -16.88 -27.71 1.08
N GLY A 149 -16.07 -28.26 0.15
CA GLY A 149 -16.36 -29.53 -0.51
C GLY A 149 -16.43 -30.68 0.49
N ALA A 150 -15.48 -30.76 1.42
CA ALA A 150 -15.51 -31.77 2.48
C ALA A 150 -16.73 -31.63 3.41
N TRP A 151 -17.12 -30.39 3.75
CA TRP A 151 -18.31 -30.13 4.54
C TRP A 151 -19.60 -30.51 3.81
N LEU A 152 -19.71 -30.15 2.52
CA LEU A 152 -20.86 -30.50 1.68
C LEU A 152 -20.97 -32.00 1.45
N GLY A 153 -19.87 -32.69 1.18
CA GLY A 153 -19.89 -34.14 0.96
C GLY A 153 -20.36 -34.92 2.19
N GLY A 154 -19.99 -34.46 3.39
CA GLY A 154 -20.52 -35.02 4.64
C GLY A 154 -22.03 -34.77 4.84
N HIS A 155 -22.58 -33.70 4.28
CA HIS A 155 -24.01 -33.36 4.43
C HIS A 155 -24.89 -34.00 3.34
N LEU A 156 -24.39 -34.11 2.11
CA LEU A 156 -25.11 -34.65 0.96
C LEU A 156 -25.06 -36.18 0.89
N GLY A 157 -24.28 -36.82 1.76
CA GLY A 157 -24.07 -38.29 1.73
C GLY A 157 -23.24 -38.75 0.54
N ASP A 158 -22.63 -37.81 -0.19
CA ASP A 158 -21.84 -38.06 -1.38
C ASP A 158 -20.39 -37.64 -1.12
N ALA A 159 -19.52 -38.63 -0.94
CA ALA A 159 -18.12 -38.41 -0.60
C ALA A 159 -17.29 -37.83 -1.75
N GLU A 160 -17.86 -37.70 -2.96
CA GLU A 160 -17.12 -37.33 -4.16
C GLU A 160 -17.30 -35.88 -4.61
N VAL A 161 -18.01 -35.05 -3.84
CA VAL A 161 -18.21 -33.63 -4.18
C VAL A 161 -16.88 -32.87 -4.19
N LYS A 162 -16.36 -32.61 -5.39
CA LYS A 162 -15.15 -31.79 -5.62
C LYS A 162 -15.55 -30.42 -6.16
N LEU A 163 -15.17 -29.38 -5.43
CA LEU A 163 -15.32 -28.00 -5.89
C LEU A 163 -14.04 -27.55 -6.59
N GLY A 164 -14.13 -27.34 -7.90
CA GLY A 164 -13.09 -26.74 -8.72
C GLY A 164 -13.21 -25.23 -8.79
N ILE A 165 -12.09 -24.56 -9.08
CA ILE A 165 -12.08 -23.13 -9.42
C ILE A 165 -11.97 -23.05 -10.93
N ASP A 166 -12.84 -22.25 -11.56
CA ASP A 166 -12.68 -21.91 -12.96
C ASP A 166 -11.52 -20.90 -13.11
N LEU A 167 -10.41 -21.40 -13.66
CA LEU A 167 -9.21 -20.60 -13.92
C LEU A 167 -9.26 -19.87 -15.27
N ASP A 168 -10.19 -20.24 -16.16
CA ASP A 168 -10.33 -19.60 -17.47
C ASP A 168 -11.00 -18.23 -17.37
N ALA A 169 -11.85 -18.04 -16.35
CA ALA A 169 -12.48 -16.74 -16.06
C ALA A 169 -11.49 -15.70 -15.47
N VAL A 170 -10.26 -16.09 -15.13
CA VAL A 170 -9.28 -15.20 -14.48
C VAL A 170 -8.34 -14.59 -15.54
N GLU A 171 -8.59 -13.34 -15.92
CA GLU A 171 -7.80 -12.62 -16.94
C GLU A 171 -6.28 -12.65 -16.67
N GLY A 172 -5.90 -12.56 -15.39
CA GLY A 172 -4.49 -12.57 -14.96
C GLY A 172 -3.72 -13.86 -15.24
N LEU A 173 -4.42 -14.97 -15.52
CA LEU A 173 -3.81 -16.29 -15.78
C LEU A 173 -3.94 -16.73 -17.26
N SER A 174 -4.51 -15.90 -18.11
CA SER A 174 -4.77 -16.20 -19.53
C SER A 174 -3.55 -16.75 -20.27
N ALA A 175 -2.37 -16.13 -20.10
CA ALA A 175 -1.13 -16.58 -20.76
C ALA A 175 -0.66 -17.98 -20.31
N GLU A 176 -0.80 -18.33 -19.02
CA GLU A 176 -0.46 -19.67 -18.53
C GLU A 176 -1.47 -20.71 -19.00
N ARG A 177 -2.74 -20.31 -19.11
CA ARG A 177 -3.81 -21.15 -19.65
C ARG A 177 -3.61 -21.42 -21.12
N GLU A 178 -3.28 -20.43 -21.94
CA GLU A 178 -2.93 -20.62 -23.34
C GLU A 178 -1.79 -21.65 -23.49
N ALA A 179 -0.73 -21.52 -22.70
CA ALA A 179 0.39 -22.46 -22.71
C ALA A 179 0.01 -23.87 -22.24
N LEU A 180 -0.95 -24.02 -21.32
CA LEU A 180 -1.49 -25.33 -20.93
C LEU A 180 -2.35 -25.93 -22.04
N TRP A 181 -3.27 -25.15 -22.60
CA TRP A 181 -4.17 -25.56 -23.66
C TRP A 181 -3.39 -25.99 -24.91
N ALA A 182 -2.35 -25.24 -25.30
CA ALA A 182 -1.47 -25.62 -26.39
C ALA A 182 -0.80 -26.98 -26.16
N ARG A 183 -0.26 -27.21 -24.94
CA ARG A 183 0.38 -28.49 -24.58
C ARG A 183 -0.60 -29.67 -24.56
N VAL A 184 -1.80 -29.48 -24.00
CA VAL A 184 -2.84 -30.52 -23.92
C VAL A 184 -3.42 -30.82 -25.31
N SER A 185 -3.63 -29.78 -26.13
CA SER A 185 -4.13 -29.96 -27.50
C SER A 185 -3.14 -30.73 -28.37
N ALA A 186 -1.85 -30.43 -28.27
CA ALA A 186 -0.77 -31.07 -29.03
C ALA A 186 -0.43 -32.50 -28.57
N ALA A 187 -0.95 -32.96 -27.43
CA ALA A 187 -0.73 -34.31 -26.93
C ALA A 187 -1.64 -35.31 -27.66
N ASP A 188 -1.13 -35.98 -28.69
CA ASP A 188 -1.93 -36.91 -29.51
C ASP A 188 -2.27 -38.23 -28.80
N PHE A 189 -1.59 -38.55 -27.70
CA PHE A 189 -1.80 -39.78 -26.94
C PHE A 189 -2.97 -39.72 -25.94
N LEU A 190 -3.51 -38.53 -25.66
CA LEU A 190 -4.61 -38.33 -24.71
C LEU A 190 -5.97 -38.39 -25.42
N GLY A 191 -6.91 -39.15 -24.85
CA GLY A 191 -8.30 -39.15 -25.28
C GLY A 191 -8.99 -37.80 -25.00
N ARG A 192 -10.12 -37.53 -25.65
CA ARG A 192 -10.87 -36.27 -25.48
C ARG A 192 -11.24 -36.01 -24.01
N ASP A 193 -11.71 -37.04 -23.31
CA ASP A 193 -12.08 -36.92 -21.90
C ASP A 193 -10.89 -36.69 -20.99
N GLU A 194 -9.73 -37.30 -21.30
CA GLU A 194 -8.50 -37.07 -20.55
C GLU A 194 -7.98 -35.64 -20.76
N LYS A 195 -8.09 -35.12 -21.99
CA LYS A 195 -7.77 -33.72 -22.30
C LYS A 195 -8.69 -32.76 -21.53
N ARG A 196 -10.01 -33.02 -21.49
CA ARG A 196 -10.98 -32.21 -20.74
C ARG A 196 -10.70 -32.23 -19.24
N GLN A 197 -10.41 -33.40 -18.69
CA GLN A 197 -10.02 -33.53 -17.27
C GLN A 197 -8.72 -32.77 -16.97
N ALA A 198 -7.73 -32.79 -17.87
CA ALA A 198 -6.47 -32.08 -17.70
C ALA A 198 -6.62 -30.55 -17.66
N VAL A 199 -7.59 -29.99 -18.39
CA VAL A 199 -7.88 -28.55 -18.36
C VAL A 199 -8.87 -28.13 -17.25
N GLY A 200 -9.43 -29.10 -16.52
CA GLY A 200 -10.34 -28.88 -15.39
C GLY A 200 -11.83 -28.99 -15.73
N TYR A 201 -12.17 -29.42 -16.94
CA TYR A 201 -13.54 -29.68 -17.35
C TYR A 201 -13.93 -31.13 -17.06
N GLY A 202 -15.23 -31.37 -16.81
CA GLY A 202 -15.79 -32.71 -16.67
C GLY A 202 -15.69 -33.55 -17.97
N ARG A 203 -15.87 -34.86 -17.83
CA ARG A 203 -16.01 -35.78 -18.97
C ARG A 203 -17.22 -35.37 -19.83
N ASP A 204 -17.16 -35.63 -21.14
CA ASP A 204 -18.37 -35.58 -21.95
C ASP A 204 -19.13 -36.89 -21.70
N ASP A 205 -20.21 -36.82 -20.92
CA ASP A 205 -21.18 -37.91 -20.77
C ASP A 205 -22.15 -37.95 -21.97
#